data_AF-A0A2R9BF92-F1
#
_entry.id   AF-A0A2R9BF92-F1
#
_cell.length_a   1.000
_cell.length_b   1.000
_cell.length_c   1.000
_cell.angle_alpha   90.00
_cell.angle_beta   90.00
_cell.angle_gamma   90.00
#
_symmetry.space_group_name_H-M   'P 1'
#
loop_
_entity.id
_entity.type
_entity.pdbx_description
1 polymer ?
#
loop_
_entity_poly.entity_id
_entity_poly.type
_entity_poly.pdbx_seq_one_letter_code
_entity_poly.pdbx_strand_id
1 'polypeptide(L)'
;MATMAELFEEAFVADEYIERLVWRTPGGGSRGGPEAFDPKRLLEEFQQCQKEAKEFAKKVQELQKSNQVFFQHLQELDEHISYVATKVSHLGDQLEGVNTPRQRAVQAQKLMKYFNEFLDGELKSDVFTNSEKIKEAADIIQKLHLIAQELPFDRFSEVKSKIAKCQLIQEFTTAQRRGEISRMREVAAVLLHFKGYSLCVDVYTKQCKVGAYLRNDIFEDAAILCQRVNKRVGDIFSNPEIVPAKLIQNLIKSIFISYLENYVEVETRYLKSRSAMILQCYYDSKNHQKRSIGTGGIQDLKERIRQHTNLPLGPTFERCHRLSDPSDLPGNHIDYALETGLAGIPSSDSRNANLYFLDVVQQANTIFHLFDKQFNDHLMPLISSSPKLSECLQKKKGIIEQMEMKLDTGIDRTLNCMIGQMKHILAAEQKKTDFKPEDENNVLIQYTNACVKVCAYVRKQVEKIKNSMDGKNVDTVLMELGVRFHRLIYEHLQQYSYSYMGGMLAICDVAEYRKCAKDFKIPMVLHLFDTLHALCNLLVVAPDDLKQVCSGEQLANLDKNILHSFVQLCADYRSARLARHFN
;
A
#
# COMPACT_ATOMS: atom_id res chain seq x y z
N MET A 1 29.96 76.30 -0.26
CA MET A 1 29.68 77.50 -1.08
C MET A 1 31.00 78.20 -1.30
N ALA A 2 31.51 78.20 -2.53
CA ALA A 2 32.65 79.03 -2.90
C ALA A 2 32.35 80.47 -2.45
N THR A 3 33.31 81.13 -1.82
CA THR A 3 33.16 82.52 -1.41
C THR A 3 32.90 83.33 -2.68
N MET A 4 31.88 84.19 -2.66
CA MET A 4 31.51 85.07 -3.79
C MET A 4 32.67 85.94 -4.31
N ALA A 5 33.79 85.96 -3.56
CA ALA A 5 35.07 86.55 -3.92
C ALA A 5 35.81 85.80 -5.05
N GLU A 6 35.66 84.48 -5.18
CA GLU A 6 36.41 83.67 -6.18
C GLU A 6 35.82 83.74 -7.60
N LEU A 7 34.60 84.27 -7.75
CA LEU A 7 33.88 84.33 -9.04
C LEU A 7 34.17 85.60 -9.87
N PHE A 8 34.95 86.55 -9.34
CA PHE A 8 35.22 87.84 -10.01
C PHE A 8 36.68 88.31 -9.92
N GLU A 9 37.63 87.39 -9.71
CA GLU A 9 39.07 87.71 -9.75
C GLU A 9 39.67 87.46 -11.16
N GLU A 10 39.19 88.18 -12.17
CA GLU A 10 40.10 88.50 -13.28
C GLU A 10 40.83 89.79 -12.91
N ALA A 11 42.15 89.72 -12.77
CA ALA A 11 42.96 90.88 -12.42
C ALA A 11 42.73 91.98 -13.46
N PHE A 12 42.27 93.15 -13.01
CA PHE A 12 42.01 94.29 -13.89
C PHE A 12 43.31 94.72 -14.60
N VAL A 13 43.41 94.41 -15.89
CA VAL A 13 44.54 94.81 -16.74
C VAL A 13 44.21 96.19 -17.31
N ALA A 14 44.82 97.23 -16.73
CA ALA A 14 44.55 98.62 -17.10
C ALA A 14 44.79 98.89 -18.59
N ASP A 15 45.82 98.26 -19.18
CA ASP A 15 46.20 98.47 -20.58
C ASP A 15 45.13 97.94 -21.55
N GLU A 16 44.60 96.73 -21.31
CA GLU A 16 43.52 96.17 -22.12
C GLU A 16 42.23 96.99 -22.01
N TYR A 17 41.93 97.50 -20.81
CA TYR A 17 40.76 98.34 -20.60
C TYR A 17 40.89 99.67 -21.35
N ILE A 18 42.06 100.31 -21.28
CA ILE A 18 42.35 101.54 -22.04
C ILE A 18 42.27 101.27 -23.54
N GLU A 19 42.87 100.18 -24.04
CA GLU A 19 42.76 99.80 -25.46
C GLU A 19 41.30 99.63 -25.90
N ARG A 20 40.48 98.93 -25.11
CA ARG A 20 39.05 98.73 -25.43
C ARG A 20 38.27 100.05 -25.37
N LEU A 21 38.59 100.93 -24.43
CA LEU A 21 37.96 102.25 -24.34
C LEU A 21 38.33 103.12 -25.55
N VAL A 22 39.60 103.11 -25.96
CA VAL A 22 40.09 103.77 -27.17
C VAL A 22 39.37 103.23 -28.40
N TRP A 23 39.24 101.90 -28.54
CA TRP A 23 38.53 101.27 -29.66
C TRP A 23 37.05 101.63 -29.74
N ARG A 24 36.39 101.83 -28.59
CA ARG A 24 34.96 102.20 -28.53
C ARG A 24 34.72 103.69 -28.72
N THR A 25 35.75 104.53 -28.56
CA THR A 25 35.65 105.97 -28.77
C THR A 25 35.70 106.25 -30.29
N PRO A 26 34.60 106.66 -30.95
CA PRO A 26 34.55 106.77 -32.41
C PRO A 26 35.50 107.88 -32.92
N GLY A 27 36.41 107.54 -33.84
CA GLY A 27 37.41 108.48 -34.41
C GLY A 27 38.85 107.96 -34.48
N GLY A 28 39.10 106.66 -34.33
CA GLY A 28 40.46 106.07 -34.29
C GLY A 28 41.04 105.61 -35.63
N GLY A 29 40.74 106.29 -36.75
CA GLY A 29 41.37 105.97 -38.04
C GLY A 29 42.78 106.57 -38.14
N SER A 30 43.79 105.76 -38.47
CA SER A 30 45.22 106.13 -38.48
C SER A 30 45.64 107.13 -39.58
N ARG A 31 44.69 107.76 -40.28
CA ARG A 31 44.95 108.71 -41.36
C ARG A 31 44.35 110.05 -40.99
N GLY A 32 45.21 110.95 -40.53
CA GLY A 32 44.85 112.30 -40.07
C GLY A 32 43.87 113.00 -41.01
N GLY A 33 42.70 113.31 -40.46
CA GLY A 33 41.58 114.02 -41.06
C GLY A 33 40.61 114.42 -39.95
N PRO A 34 39.55 115.18 -40.23
CA PRO A 34 38.61 115.70 -39.22
C PRO A 34 37.88 114.63 -38.37
N GLU A 35 38.08 113.35 -38.67
CA GLU A 35 37.62 112.17 -37.91
C GLU A 35 38.78 111.46 -37.15
N ALA A 36 39.92 112.11 -36.95
CA ALA A 36 41.09 111.57 -36.25
C ALA A 36 40.94 111.62 -34.72
N PHE A 37 41.67 110.72 -34.05
CA PHE A 37 41.63 110.47 -32.61
C PHE A 37 41.73 111.76 -31.79
N ASP A 38 40.72 112.02 -30.96
CA ASP A 38 40.66 113.20 -30.08
C ASP A 38 40.98 112.78 -28.62
N PRO A 39 42.17 113.12 -28.09
CA PRO A 39 42.57 112.79 -26.73
C PRO A 39 41.65 113.39 -25.66
N LYS A 40 40.96 114.51 -25.95
CA LYS A 40 40.06 115.14 -24.98
C LYS A 40 38.79 114.33 -24.78
N ARG A 41 38.22 113.78 -25.87
CA ARG A 41 37.05 112.88 -25.79
C ARG A 41 37.36 111.61 -25.02
N LEU A 42 38.53 110.99 -25.23
CA LEU A 42 38.92 109.82 -24.45
C LEU A 42 39.06 110.16 -22.96
N LEU A 43 39.62 111.32 -22.63
CA LEU A 43 39.72 111.79 -21.24
C LEU A 43 38.34 112.04 -20.63
N GLU A 44 37.39 112.61 -21.39
CA GLU A 44 36.00 112.80 -20.97
C GLU A 44 35.31 111.45 -20.71
N GLU A 45 35.45 110.47 -21.60
CA GLU A 45 34.94 109.10 -21.43
C GLU A 45 35.58 108.41 -20.20
N PHE A 46 36.88 108.59 -19.99
CA PHE A 46 37.56 108.02 -18.83
C PHE A 46 37.13 108.67 -17.51
N GLN A 47 36.96 110.00 -17.49
CA GLN A 47 36.44 110.73 -16.33
C GLN A 47 34.98 110.36 -16.04
N GLN A 48 34.17 110.21 -17.08
CA GLN A 48 32.79 109.75 -16.97
C GLN A 48 32.74 108.34 -16.39
N CYS A 49 33.57 107.42 -16.88
CA CYS A 49 33.62 106.07 -16.35
C CYS A 49 34.14 106.01 -14.90
N GLN A 50 35.09 106.86 -14.52
CA GLN A 50 35.53 106.97 -13.12
C GLN A 50 34.41 107.50 -12.21
N LYS A 51 33.59 108.43 -12.70
CA LYS A 51 32.42 108.95 -11.97
C LYS A 51 31.37 107.86 -11.82
N GLU A 52 31.07 107.13 -12.88
CA GLU A 52 30.14 105.99 -12.87
C GLU A 52 30.62 104.87 -11.95
N ALA A 53 31.93 104.57 -11.92
CA ALA A 53 32.50 103.58 -11.01
C ALA A 53 32.35 103.99 -9.53
N LYS A 54 32.54 105.28 -9.21
CA LYS A 54 32.31 105.81 -7.85
C LYS A 54 30.83 105.74 -7.46
N GLU A 55 29.93 106.10 -8.37
CA GLU A 55 28.48 105.98 -8.15
C GLU A 55 28.06 104.52 -7.96
N PHE A 56 28.60 103.61 -8.78
CA PHE A 56 28.36 102.17 -8.67
C PHE A 56 28.85 101.61 -7.34
N ALA A 57 30.08 101.93 -6.92
CA ALA A 57 30.63 101.49 -5.64
C ALA A 57 29.77 101.97 -4.45
N LYS A 58 29.30 103.22 -4.49
CA LYS A 58 28.38 103.74 -3.47
C LYS A 58 27.05 102.99 -3.46
N LYS A 59 26.49 102.71 -4.64
CA LYS A 59 25.23 101.96 -4.79
C LYS A 59 25.35 100.51 -4.32
N VAL A 60 26.47 99.85 -4.60
CA VAL A 60 26.78 98.51 -4.08
C VAL A 60 26.85 98.53 -2.55
N GLN A 61 27.48 99.54 -1.95
CA GLN A 61 27.58 99.66 -0.50
C GLN A 61 26.20 99.91 0.16
N GLU A 62 25.35 100.73 -0.47
CA GLU A 62 23.97 100.95 -0.04
C GLU A 62 23.12 99.67 -0.16
N LEU A 63 23.24 98.94 -1.28
CA LEU A 63 22.57 97.65 -1.48
C LEU A 63 23.05 96.60 -0.47
N GLN A 64 24.34 96.56 -0.15
CA GLN A 64 24.88 95.62 0.84
C GLN A 64 24.33 95.90 2.25
N LYS A 65 24.24 97.18 2.64
CA LYS A 65 23.58 97.58 3.90
C LYS A 65 22.10 97.22 3.91
N SER A 66 21.39 97.49 2.81
CA SER A 66 19.98 97.14 2.67
C SER A 66 19.76 95.62 2.74
N ASN A 67 20.64 94.83 2.13
CA ASN A 67 20.59 93.36 2.21
C ASN A 67 20.86 92.85 3.63
N GLN A 68 21.78 93.46 4.39
CA GLN A 68 21.98 93.09 5.80
C GLN A 68 20.72 93.32 6.63
N VAL A 69 20.04 94.46 6.45
CA VAL A 69 18.76 94.74 7.11
C VAL A 69 17.68 93.75 6.66
N PHE A 70 17.62 93.44 5.37
CA PHE A 70 16.69 92.43 4.85
C PHE A 70 16.93 91.04 5.45
N PHE A 71 18.19 90.66 5.66
CA PHE A 71 18.55 89.42 6.34
C PHE A 71 18.10 89.39 7.81
N GLN A 72 18.20 90.53 8.51
CA GLN A 72 17.67 90.65 9.87
C GLN A 72 16.16 90.48 9.89
N HIS A 73 15.42 91.14 8.99
CA HIS A 73 13.97 90.95 8.87
C HIS A 73 13.60 89.50 8.50
N LEU A 74 14.39 88.82 7.68
CA LEU A 74 14.16 87.40 7.37
C LEU A 74 14.39 86.51 8.58
N GLN A 75 15.40 86.79 9.42
CA GLN A 75 15.60 86.06 10.67
C GLN A 75 14.44 86.28 11.66
N GLU A 76 14.00 87.52 11.83
CA GLU A 76 12.82 87.83 12.66
C GLU A 76 11.57 87.13 12.14
N LEU A 77 11.37 87.12 10.82
CA LEU A 77 10.26 86.41 10.19
C LEU A 77 10.34 84.90 10.44
N ASP A 78 11.53 84.30 10.37
CA ASP A 78 11.72 82.87 10.61
C ASP A 78 11.47 82.49 12.08
N GLU A 79 11.88 83.33 13.03
CA GLU A 79 11.52 83.19 14.44
C GLU A 79 10.01 83.28 14.65
N HIS A 80 9.35 84.23 13.99
CA HIS A 80 7.89 84.37 14.01
C HIS A 80 7.18 83.16 13.40
N ILE A 81 7.65 82.65 12.26
CA ILE A 81 7.11 81.44 11.62
C ILE A 81 7.27 80.24 12.54
N SER A 82 8.46 80.07 13.14
CA SER A 82 8.73 78.99 14.10
C SER A 82 7.85 79.07 15.34
N TYR A 83 7.63 80.28 15.87
CA TYR A 83 6.71 80.52 16.97
C TYR A 83 5.26 80.16 16.61
N VAL A 84 4.78 80.64 15.45
CA VAL A 84 3.43 80.35 14.96
C VAL A 84 3.26 78.85 14.70
N ALA A 85 4.22 78.18 14.06
CA ALA A 85 4.20 76.74 13.82
C ALA A 85 4.09 75.95 15.13
N THR A 86 4.84 76.35 16.16
CA THR A 86 4.76 75.74 17.49
C THR A 86 3.37 75.92 18.12
N LYS A 87 2.78 77.12 18.01
CA LYS A 87 1.41 77.39 18.49
C LYS A 87 0.36 76.62 17.72
N VAL A 88 0.50 76.49 16.40
CA VAL A 88 -0.41 75.73 15.53
C VAL A 88 -0.31 74.23 15.82
N SER A 89 0.89 73.69 16.06
CA SER A 89 1.06 72.29 16.48
C SER A 89 0.33 72.04 17.80
N HIS A 90 0.50 72.91 18.79
CA HIS A 90 -0.19 72.78 20.07
C HIS A 90 -1.72 72.88 19.93
N LEU A 91 -2.22 73.77 19.06
CA LEU A 91 -3.64 73.85 18.76
C LEU A 91 -4.15 72.60 18.03
N GLY A 92 -3.33 72.04 17.13
CA GLY A 92 -3.57 70.77 16.46
C GLY A 92 -3.70 69.62 17.44
N ASP A 93 -2.75 69.51 18.38
CA ASP A 93 -2.77 68.50 19.44
C ASP A 93 -4.01 68.64 20.34
N GLN A 94 -4.40 69.87 20.69
CA GLN A 94 -5.63 70.13 21.46
C GLN A 94 -6.90 69.76 20.67
N LEU A 95 -6.96 70.11 19.38
CA LEU A 95 -8.08 69.78 18.51
C LEU A 95 -8.19 68.27 18.28
N GLU A 96 -7.08 67.58 18.05
CA GLU A 96 -7.05 66.12 17.91
C GLU A 96 -7.41 65.44 19.23
N GLY A 97 -6.93 65.98 20.36
CA GLY A 97 -7.23 65.54 21.72
C GLY A 97 -8.73 65.63 22.06
N VAL A 98 -9.46 66.59 21.50
CA VAL A 98 -10.93 66.73 21.68
C VAL A 98 -11.72 66.01 20.59
N ASN A 99 -11.29 66.09 19.32
CA ASN A 99 -12.05 65.56 18.20
C ASN A 99 -11.97 64.03 18.10
N THR A 100 -10.83 63.43 18.42
CA THR A 100 -10.66 61.97 18.42
C THR A 100 -11.61 61.27 19.40
N PRO A 101 -11.68 61.65 20.70
CA PRO A 101 -12.64 61.03 21.61
C PRO A 101 -14.08 61.34 21.22
N ARG A 102 -14.39 62.52 20.68
CA ARG A 102 -15.74 62.83 20.15
C ARG A 102 -16.11 61.92 18.98
N GLN A 103 -15.24 61.74 18.00
CA GLN A 103 -15.47 60.83 16.87
C GLN A 103 -15.62 59.38 17.34
N ARG A 104 -14.78 58.93 18.28
CA ARG A 104 -14.92 57.60 18.91
C ARG A 104 -16.25 57.45 19.63
N ALA A 105 -16.70 58.46 20.39
CA ALA A 105 -17.98 58.45 21.08
C ALA A 105 -19.17 58.38 20.11
N VAL A 106 -19.12 59.13 18.99
CA VAL A 106 -20.15 59.09 17.95
C VAL A 106 -20.20 57.72 17.25
N GLN A 107 -19.04 57.15 16.93
CA GLN A 107 -18.96 55.80 16.34
C GLN A 107 -19.46 54.73 17.33
N ALA A 108 -19.07 54.82 18.60
CA ALA A 108 -19.56 53.93 19.65
C ALA A 108 -21.08 54.05 19.82
N GLN A 109 -21.64 55.27 19.81
CA GLN A 109 -23.08 55.50 19.86
C GLN A 109 -23.79 54.88 18.65
N LYS A 110 -23.24 55.03 17.43
CA LYS A 110 -23.77 54.42 16.20
C LYS A 110 -23.78 52.89 16.31
N LEU A 111 -22.69 52.27 16.81
CA LEU A 111 -22.61 50.82 17.03
C LEU A 111 -23.58 50.34 18.13
N MET A 112 -23.67 51.05 19.26
CA MET A 112 -24.61 50.72 20.33
C MET A 112 -26.06 50.76 19.85
N LYS A 113 -26.42 51.76 19.02
CA LYS A 113 -27.75 51.85 18.41
C LYS A 113 -28.06 50.61 17.57
N TYR A 114 -27.16 50.22 16.66
CA TYR A 114 -27.38 49.04 15.84
C TYR A 114 -27.35 47.74 16.65
N PHE A 115 -26.51 47.63 17.67
CA PHE A 115 -26.48 46.48 18.57
C PHE A 115 -27.83 46.29 19.29
N ASN A 116 -28.48 47.40 19.69
CA ASN A 116 -29.83 47.36 20.24
C ASN A 116 -30.88 46.92 19.21
N GLU A 117 -30.77 47.37 17.95
CA GLU A 117 -31.66 46.87 16.88
C GLU A 117 -31.53 45.34 16.68
N PHE A 118 -30.32 44.78 16.87
CA PHE A 118 -30.10 43.32 16.85
C PHE A 118 -30.60 42.59 18.10
N LEU A 119 -30.62 43.27 19.27
CA LEU A 119 -31.23 42.76 20.50
C LEU A 119 -32.76 42.68 20.37
N ASP A 120 -33.39 43.73 19.85
CA ASP A 120 -34.85 43.85 19.73
C ASP A 120 -35.42 43.01 18.56
N GLY A 121 -34.58 42.65 17.59
CA GLY A 121 -34.94 41.77 16.46
C GLY A 121 -35.62 42.48 15.29
N GLU A 122 -35.83 43.79 15.37
CA GLU A 122 -36.42 44.60 14.29
C GLU A 122 -35.36 45.53 13.68
N LEU A 123 -34.82 45.14 12.52
CA LEU A 123 -33.83 45.93 11.79
C LEU A 123 -34.51 47.06 11.02
N LYS A 124 -34.69 48.21 11.68
CA LYS A 124 -35.38 49.38 11.12
C LYS A 124 -34.47 50.31 10.31
N SER A 125 -33.15 50.23 10.53
CA SER A 125 -32.19 51.12 9.89
C SER A 125 -31.99 50.85 8.39
N ASP A 126 -32.02 51.91 7.59
CA ASP A 126 -31.82 51.91 6.12
C ASP A 126 -30.55 51.18 5.67
N VAL A 127 -29.51 51.17 6.51
CA VAL A 127 -28.24 50.47 6.22
C VAL A 127 -28.43 48.94 6.15
N PHE A 128 -29.39 48.36 6.88
CA PHE A 128 -29.66 46.93 6.88
C PHE A 128 -30.84 46.50 6.00
N THR A 129 -31.61 47.45 5.47
CA THR A 129 -32.77 47.20 4.61
C THR A 129 -32.53 47.58 3.15
N ASN A 130 -31.60 48.49 2.86
CA ASN A 130 -31.29 48.93 1.51
C ASN A 130 -30.19 48.07 0.86
N SER A 131 -30.54 47.48 -0.28
CA SER A 131 -29.67 46.61 -1.09
C SER A 131 -28.40 47.31 -1.61
N GLU A 132 -28.40 48.63 -1.77
CA GLU A 132 -27.26 49.39 -2.30
C GLU A 132 -26.19 49.71 -1.24
N LYS A 133 -26.52 49.58 0.04
CA LYS A 133 -25.65 49.93 1.18
C LYS A 133 -24.93 48.73 1.81
N ILE A 134 -24.86 47.60 1.12
CA ILE A 134 -24.26 46.36 1.66
C ILE A 134 -22.83 46.52 2.16
N LYS A 135 -22.00 47.34 1.51
CA LYS A 135 -20.62 47.57 1.94
C LYS A 135 -20.55 48.28 3.31
N GLU A 136 -21.47 49.21 3.58
CA GLU A 136 -21.57 49.89 4.88
C GLU A 136 -22.16 48.97 5.95
N ALA A 137 -23.19 48.18 5.58
CA ALA A 137 -23.80 47.18 6.46
C ALA A 137 -22.78 46.13 6.90
N ALA A 138 -21.93 45.66 5.98
CA ALA A 138 -20.86 44.72 6.21
C ALA A 138 -19.83 45.22 7.24
N ASP A 139 -19.35 46.46 7.08
CA ASP A 139 -18.39 47.09 8.00
C ASP A 139 -18.97 47.26 9.41
N ILE A 140 -20.25 47.65 9.50
CA ILE A 140 -20.96 47.74 10.79
C ILE A 140 -21.11 46.35 11.42
N ILE A 141 -21.54 45.33 10.67
CA ILE A 141 -21.68 43.96 11.16
C ILE A 141 -20.33 43.41 11.64
N GLN A 142 -19.23 43.72 10.96
CA GLN A 142 -17.87 43.35 11.38
C GLN A 142 -17.51 43.94 12.74
N LYS A 143 -17.72 45.26 12.90
CA LYS A 143 -17.45 45.98 14.16
C LYS A 143 -18.32 45.45 15.31
N LEU A 144 -19.61 45.20 15.05
CA LEU A 144 -20.53 44.61 16.02
C LEU A 144 -20.14 43.17 16.40
N HIS A 145 -19.64 42.38 15.45
CA HIS A 145 -19.20 41.01 15.70
C HIS A 145 -17.98 40.96 16.63
N LEU A 146 -16.99 41.83 16.42
CA LEU A 146 -15.81 41.94 17.29
C LEU A 146 -16.22 42.31 18.73
N ILE A 147 -17.12 43.29 18.88
CA ILE A 147 -17.69 43.65 20.19
C ILE A 147 -18.43 42.47 20.81
N ALA A 148 -19.23 41.74 20.02
CA ALA A 148 -19.99 40.60 20.48
C ALA A 148 -19.10 39.43 20.95
N GLN A 149 -17.87 39.27 20.45
CA GLN A 149 -16.95 38.23 20.91
C GLN A 149 -16.48 38.46 22.34
N GLU A 150 -16.25 39.71 22.72
CA GLU A 150 -15.78 40.12 24.06
C GLU A 150 -16.88 40.07 25.15
N LEU A 151 -18.16 39.95 24.76
CA LEU A 151 -19.29 39.88 25.70
C LEU A 151 -19.47 38.45 26.30
N PRO A 152 -19.97 38.30 27.53
CA PRO A 152 -20.22 36.98 28.12
C PRO A 152 -21.28 36.16 27.36
N PHE A 153 -21.03 34.86 27.19
CA PHE A 153 -21.80 33.98 26.29
C PHE A 153 -23.25 33.78 26.73
N ASP A 154 -23.51 33.66 28.04
CA ASP A 154 -24.82 33.22 28.56
C ASP A 154 -25.96 34.23 28.33
N ARG A 155 -25.66 35.53 28.31
CA ARG A 155 -26.68 36.60 28.16
C ARG A 155 -26.87 37.10 26.73
N PHE A 156 -25.87 36.94 25.87
CA PHE A 156 -25.87 37.50 24.51
C PHE A 156 -25.76 36.42 23.42
N SER A 157 -25.98 35.14 23.76
CA SER A 157 -25.91 34.00 22.83
C SER A 157 -26.82 34.17 21.62
N GLU A 158 -28.04 34.70 21.82
CA GLU A 158 -29.01 34.93 20.75
C GLU A 158 -28.54 36.02 19.77
N VAL A 159 -28.01 37.14 20.28
CA VAL A 159 -27.48 38.24 19.45
C VAL A 159 -26.17 37.85 18.77
N LYS A 160 -25.27 37.15 19.46
CA LYS A 160 -24.05 36.57 18.86
C LYS A 160 -24.40 35.63 17.71
N SER A 161 -25.45 34.83 17.86
CA SER A 161 -25.97 33.93 16.81
C SER A 161 -26.61 34.72 15.65
N LYS A 162 -27.45 35.72 15.93
CA LYS A 162 -28.13 36.54 14.91
C LYS A 162 -27.15 37.38 14.08
N ILE A 163 -26.18 38.05 14.72
CA ILE A 163 -25.11 38.80 14.05
C ILE A 163 -24.23 37.87 13.21
N ALA A 164 -23.95 36.64 13.68
CA ALA A 164 -23.13 35.68 12.96
C ALA A 164 -23.84 34.93 11.80
N LYS A 165 -25.17 34.74 11.86
CA LYS A 165 -25.90 33.87 10.90
C LYS A 165 -26.83 34.58 9.91
N CYS A 166 -27.47 35.72 10.25
CA CYS A 166 -28.80 35.93 9.68
C CYS A 166 -28.91 36.69 8.34
N GLN A 167 -28.27 37.83 8.10
CA GLN A 167 -28.62 38.58 6.87
C GLN A 167 -27.75 38.24 5.65
N LEU A 168 -26.43 38.24 5.77
CA LEU A 168 -25.57 38.08 4.60
C LEU A 168 -25.64 36.67 3.99
N ILE A 169 -25.79 35.62 4.80
CA ILE A 169 -25.93 34.24 4.28
C ILE A 169 -27.31 33.99 3.68
N GLN A 170 -28.37 34.56 4.26
CA GLN A 170 -29.72 34.49 3.68
C GLN A 170 -29.82 35.31 2.39
N GLU A 171 -29.20 36.50 2.35
CA GLU A 171 -29.09 37.31 1.15
C GLU A 171 -28.28 36.58 0.07
N PHE A 172 -27.16 35.95 0.42
CA PHE A 172 -26.39 35.11 -0.50
C PHE A 172 -27.23 33.94 -1.05
N THR A 173 -27.99 33.27 -0.19
CA THR A 173 -28.89 32.17 -0.59
C THR A 173 -30.01 32.68 -1.51
N THR A 174 -30.55 33.87 -1.23
CA THR A 174 -31.61 34.50 -2.03
C THR A 174 -31.10 34.94 -3.39
N ALA A 175 -29.92 35.57 -3.43
CA ALA A 175 -29.21 35.91 -4.66
C ALA A 175 -28.88 34.65 -5.49
N GLN A 176 -28.49 33.55 -4.84
CA GLN A 176 -28.26 32.26 -5.50
C GLN A 176 -29.54 31.69 -6.13
N ARG A 177 -30.68 31.76 -5.44
CA ARG A 177 -31.98 31.31 -5.97
C ARG A 177 -32.44 32.15 -7.16
N ARG A 178 -32.12 33.46 -7.16
CA ARG A 178 -32.45 34.40 -8.25
C ARG A 178 -31.45 34.39 -9.40
N GLY A 179 -30.28 33.78 -9.21
CA GLY A 179 -29.22 33.70 -10.23
C GLY A 179 -28.37 34.97 -10.34
N GLU A 180 -28.36 35.83 -9.33
CA GLU A 180 -27.68 37.14 -9.34
C GLU A 180 -26.18 37.00 -8.99
N ILE A 181 -25.35 36.69 -9.99
CA ILE A 181 -23.91 36.40 -9.80
C ILE A 181 -23.14 37.57 -9.17
N SER A 182 -23.37 38.81 -9.65
CA SER A 182 -22.71 40.02 -9.13
C SER A 182 -22.99 40.22 -7.64
N ARG A 183 -24.24 39.98 -7.24
CA ARG A 183 -24.66 40.10 -5.85
C ARG A 183 -24.05 39.03 -4.95
N MET A 184 -23.99 37.79 -5.45
CA MET A 184 -23.30 36.70 -4.74
C MET A 184 -21.81 37.00 -4.54
N ARG A 185 -21.14 37.59 -5.54
CA ARG A 185 -19.73 37.99 -5.45
C ARG A 185 -19.50 39.05 -4.39
N GLU A 186 -20.32 40.10 -4.35
CA GLU A 186 -20.22 41.16 -3.33
C GLU A 186 -20.39 40.63 -1.92
N VAL A 187 -21.40 39.79 -1.71
CA VAL A 187 -21.70 39.20 -0.40
C VAL A 187 -20.62 38.19 0.01
N ALA A 188 -20.09 37.38 -0.91
CA ALA A 188 -18.98 36.46 -0.65
C ALA A 188 -17.66 37.20 -0.32
N ALA A 189 -17.37 38.31 -1.01
CA ALA A 189 -16.20 39.14 -0.74
C ALA A 189 -16.25 39.77 0.65
N VAL A 190 -17.43 40.21 1.09
CA VAL A 190 -17.65 40.65 2.47
C VAL A 190 -17.43 39.50 3.45
N LEU A 191 -18.05 38.34 3.20
CA LEU A 191 -17.98 37.18 4.10
C LEU A 191 -16.58 36.57 4.21
N LEU A 192 -15.67 36.84 3.27
CA LEU A 192 -14.27 36.38 3.29
C LEU A 192 -13.52 36.82 4.55
N HIS A 193 -13.83 38.01 5.08
CA HIS A 193 -13.22 38.54 6.30
C HIS A 193 -13.80 37.93 7.60
N PHE A 194 -14.79 37.03 7.49
CA PHE A 194 -15.48 36.40 8.61
C PHE A 194 -15.24 34.89 8.65
N LYS A 195 -15.40 34.29 9.85
CA LYS A 195 -15.52 32.82 9.99
C LYS A 195 -16.75 32.23 9.27
N GLY A 196 -17.64 33.07 8.71
CA GLY A 196 -18.82 32.68 7.94
C GLY A 196 -18.56 32.33 6.47
N TYR A 197 -17.34 32.57 5.95
CA TYR A 197 -16.99 32.21 4.56
C TYR A 197 -17.15 30.71 4.27
N SER A 198 -16.74 29.86 5.22
CA SER A 198 -16.92 28.40 5.11
C SER A 198 -18.39 27.99 5.07
N LEU A 199 -19.23 28.62 5.90
CA LEU A 199 -20.68 28.40 5.93
C LEU A 199 -21.35 28.86 4.62
N CYS A 200 -20.86 29.95 4.02
CA CYS A 200 -21.29 30.42 2.69
C CYS A 200 -21.02 29.37 1.60
N VAL A 201 -19.81 28.80 1.59
CA VAL A 201 -19.43 27.71 0.68
C VAL A 201 -20.28 26.45 0.91
N ASP A 202 -20.55 26.09 2.16
CA ASP A 202 -21.40 24.93 2.51
C ASP A 202 -22.85 25.11 2.04
N VAL A 203 -23.43 26.30 2.25
CA VAL A 203 -24.78 26.65 1.79
C VAL A 203 -24.84 26.68 0.27
N TYR A 204 -23.85 27.27 -0.39
CA TYR A 204 -23.74 27.28 -1.86
C TYR A 204 -23.75 25.86 -2.43
N THR A 205 -22.88 24.99 -1.88
CA THR A 205 -22.72 23.59 -2.29
C THR A 205 -24.01 22.80 -2.07
N LYS A 206 -24.69 23.01 -0.94
CA LYS A 206 -25.97 22.35 -0.64
C LYS A 206 -27.07 22.79 -1.58
N GLN A 207 -27.17 24.08 -1.87
CA GLN A 207 -28.20 24.63 -2.75
C GLN A 207 -27.99 24.21 -4.22
N CYS A 208 -26.76 24.07 -4.68
CA CYS A 208 -26.45 23.57 -6.02
C CYS A 208 -26.95 22.13 -6.27
N LYS A 209 -27.08 21.31 -5.23
CA LYS A 209 -27.59 19.93 -5.33
C LYS A 209 -29.11 19.86 -5.46
N VAL A 210 -29.83 20.90 -5.02
CA VAL A 210 -31.29 20.92 -5.03
C VAL A 210 -31.78 20.94 -6.48
N GLY A 211 -32.46 19.87 -6.90
CA GLY A 211 -32.93 19.71 -8.29
C GLY A 211 -31.86 19.23 -9.28
N ALA A 212 -30.70 18.76 -8.81
CA ALA A 212 -29.62 18.29 -9.68
C ALA A 212 -29.77 16.83 -10.16
N TYR A 213 -30.50 15.99 -9.42
CA TYR A 213 -30.68 14.57 -9.72
C TYR A 213 -32.10 14.32 -10.19
N LEU A 214 -32.33 14.43 -11.48
CA LEU A 214 -33.65 14.26 -12.11
C LEU A 214 -33.64 13.11 -13.13
N ARG A 215 -32.46 12.62 -13.52
CA ARG A 215 -32.30 11.54 -14.50
C ARG A 215 -32.02 10.21 -13.80
N ASN A 216 -32.20 9.12 -14.54
CA ASN A 216 -31.91 7.76 -14.06
C ASN A 216 -30.41 7.51 -13.81
N ASP A 217 -29.54 8.30 -14.44
CA ASP A 217 -28.09 8.20 -14.26
C ASP A 217 -27.56 9.31 -13.34
N ILE A 218 -27.31 8.92 -12.09
CA ILE A 218 -26.80 9.79 -11.02
C ILE A 218 -25.37 10.26 -11.33
N PHE A 219 -24.57 9.48 -12.07
CA PHE A 219 -23.19 9.83 -12.41
C PHE A 219 -23.13 10.93 -13.47
N GLU A 220 -23.97 10.82 -14.50
CA GLU A 220 -24.10 11.85 -15.53
C GLU A 220 -24.62 13.17 -14.94
N ASP A 221 -25.65 13.11 -14.08
CA ASP A 221 -26.18 14.29 -13.38
C ASP A 221 -25.14 14.93 -12.45
N ALA A 222 -24.33 14.12 -11.75
CA ALA A 222 -23.23 14.60 -10.91
C ALA A 222 -22.11 15.25 -11.76
N ALA A 223 -21.77 14.69 -12.91
CA ALA A 223 -20.77 15.25 -13.82
C ALA A 223 -21.22 16.61 -14.40
N ILE A 224 -22.48 16.69 -14.85
CA ILE A 224 -23.09 17.94 -15.35
C ILE A 224 -23.16 18.99 -14.23
N LEU A 225 -23.51 18.59 -13.01
CA LEU A 225 -23.52 19.47 -11.84
C LEU A 225 -22.12 20.03 -11.55
N CYS A 226 -21.09 19.18 -11.50
CA CYS A 226 -19.71 19.59 -11.29
C CYS A 226 -19.23 20.56 -12.37
N GLN A 227 -19.53 20.28 -13.64
CA GLN A 227 -19.15 21.16 -14.76
C GLN A 227 -19.85 22.52 -14.66
N ARG A 228 -21.13 22.56 -14.30
CA ARG A 228 -21.91 23.79 -14.12
C ARG A 228 -21.38 24.62 -12.96
N VAL A 229 -21.07 24.00 -11.83
CA VAL A 229 -20.53 24.67 -10.64
C VAL A 229 -19.13 25.20 -10.91
N ASN A 230 -18.27 24.43 -11.58
CA ASN A 230 -16.91 24.86 -11.90
C ASN A 230 -16.87 26.07 -12.84
N LYS A 231 -17.82 26.18 -13.77
CA LYS A 231 -17.95 27.36 -14.64
C LYS A 231 -18.40 28.63 -13.90
N ARG A 232 -19.16 28.49 -12.81
CA ARG A 232 -19.75 29.64 -12.08
C ARG A 232 -18.97 30.06 -10.85
N VAL A 233 -18.19 29.17 -10.25
CA VAL A 233 -17.51 29.42 -8.97
C VAL A 233 -16.44 30.52 -9.08
N GLY A 234 -15.70 30.57 -10.18
CA GLY A 234 -14.67 31.60 -10.42
C GLY A 234 -15.23 33.01 -10.50
N ASP A 235 -16.51 33.14 -10.87
CA ASP A 235 -17.21 34.41 -10.91
C ASP A 235 -17.80 34.84 -9.56
N ILE A 236 -17.74 34.01 -8.52
CA ILE A 236 -18.42 34.25 -7.24
C ILE A 236 -17.43 34.30 -6.08
N PHE A 237 -16.43 33.42 -6.06
CA PHE A 237 -15.53 33.25 -4.92
C PHE A 237 -14.09 33.62 -5.28
N SER A 238 -13.40 34.30 -4.35
CA SER A 238 -11.98 34.67 -4.52
C SER A 238 -11.04 33.47 -4.48
N ASN A 239 -11.43 32.36 -3.84
CA ASN A 239 -10.73 31.08 -3.90
C ASN A 239 -11.68 29.99 -4.44
N PRO A 240 -11.71 29.77 -5.76
CA PRO A 240 -12.69 28.89 -6.39
C PRO A 240 -12.42 27.41 -6.12
N GLU A 241 -11.19 26.97 -5.85
CA GLU A 241 -10.85 25.54 -5.74
C GLU A 241 -11.52 24.84 -4.55
N ILE A 242 -11.79 25.58 -3.47
CA ILE A 242 -12.42 25.07 -2.25
C ILE A 242 -13.83 24.52 -2.54
N VAL A 243 -14.57 25.14 -3.46
CA VAL A 243 -15.99 24.81 -3.69
C VAL A 243 -16.16 23.51 -4.49
N PRO A 244 -15.48 23.26 -5.63
CA PRO A 244 -15.50 21.97 -6.31
C PRO A 244 -14.96 20.84 -5.44
N ALA A 245 -13.89 21.05 -4.68
CA ALA A 245 -13.34 20.04 -3.78
C ALA A 245 -14.36 19.63 -2.71
N LYS A 246 -15.03 20.62 -2.08
CA LYS A 246 -16.08 20.38 -1.09
C LYS A 246 -17.33 19.75 -1.70
N LEU A 247 -17.71 20.16 -2.91
CA LEU A 247 -18.82 19.56 -3.66
C LEU A 247 -18.54 18.08 -3.93
N ILE A 248 -17.40 17.73 -4.51
CA ILE A 248 -17.01 16.35 -4.80
C ILE A 248 -16.98 15.53 -3.51
N GLN A 249 -16.36 16.02 -2.44
CA GLN A 249 -16.35 15.34 -1.15
C GLN A 249 -17.79 15.08 -0.65
N ASN A 250 -18.67 16.07 -0.74
CA ASN A 250 -20.07 15.93 -0.31
C ASN A 250 -20.90 15.06 -1.28
N LEU A 251 -20.55 14.96 -2.56
CA LEU A 251 -21.19 14.07 -3.52
C LEU A 251 -20.81 12.62 -3.22
N ILE A 252 -19.50 12.35 -3.09
CA ILE A 252 -18.98 11.02 -2.76
C ILE A 252 -19.59 10.54 -1.44
N LYS A 253 -19.58 11.39 -0.41
CA LYS A 253 -20.19 11.07 0.88
C LYS A 253 -21.68 10.77 0.78
N SER A 254 -22.45 11.62 0.08
CA SER A 254 -23.90 11.47 0.01
C SER A 254 -24.37 10.31 -0.88
N ILE A 255 -23.61 9.98 -1.92
CA ILE A 255 -23.98 8.95 -2.89
C ILE A 255 -23.48 7.59 -2.43
N PHE A 256 -22.25 7.50 -1.91
CA PHE A 256 -21.62 6.20 -1.65
C PHE A 256 -21.63 5.76 -0.20
N ILE A 257 -21.70 6.64 0.82
CA ILE A 257 -21.60 6.20 2.22
C ILE A 257 -22.67 5.18 2.56
N SER A 258 -23.92 5.41 2.16
CA SER A 258 -25.03 4.48 2.43
C SER A 258 -24.81 3.09 1.81
N TYR A 259 -24.08 3.00 0.69
CA TYR A 259 -23.75 1.73 0.05
C TYR A 259 -22.46 1.12 0.61
N LEU A 260 -21.47 1.95 0.94
CA LEU A 260 -20.16 1.53 1.43
C LEU A 260 -20.20 1.04 2.88
N GLU A 261 -21.05 1.61 3.73
CA GLU A 261 -21.18 1.22 5.14
C GLU A 261 -21.47 -0.28 5.30
N ASN A 262 -22.34 -0.82 4.44
CA ASN A 262 -22.73 -2.23 4.48
C ASN A 262 -22.10 -3.08 3.37
N TYR A 263 -21.29 -2.48 2.49
CA TYR A 263 -20.78 -3.16 1.29
C TYR A 263 -20.00 -4.42 1.63
N VAL A 264 -19.06 -4.35 2.58
CA VAL A 264 -18.22 -5.50 2.95
C VAL A 264 -19.05 -6.64 3.52
N GLU A 265 -20.07 -6.33 4.32
CA GLU A 265 -20.96 -7.35 4.90
C GLU A 265 -21.85 -7.99 3.83
N VAL A 266 -22.44 -7.19 2.95
CA VAL A 266 -23.27 -7.66 1.82
C VAL A 266 -22.46 -8.54 0.88
N GLU A 267 -21.27 -8.08 0.50
CA GLU A 267 -20.38 -8.80 -0.41
C GLU A 267 -19.93 -10.11 0.24
N THR A 268 -19.50 -10.09 1.51
CA THR A 268 -19.13 -11.30 2.25
C THR A 268 -20.29 -12.30 2.32
N ARG A 269 -21.52 -11.83 2.60
CA ARG A 269 -22.72 -12.68 2.63
C ARG A 269 -23.02 -13.27 1.25
N TYR A 270 -22.95 -12.45 0.20
CA TYR A 270 -23.14 -12.89 -1.18
C TYR A 270 -22.14 -13.98 -1.56
N LEU A 271 -20.85 -13.78 -1.26
CA LEU A 271 -19.79 -14.73 -1.56
C LEU A 271 -19.95 -16.04 -0.77
N LYS A 272 -20.32 -15.96 0.52
CA LYS A 272 -20.63 -17.16 1.33
C LYS A 272 -21.83 -17.94 0.77
N SER A 273 -22.91 -17.24 0.38
CA SER A 273 -24.08 -17.88 -0.20
C SER A 273 -23.79 -18.50 -1.57
N ARG A 274 -23.10 -17.76 -2.44
CA ARG A 274 -22.70 -18.18 -3.78
C ARG A 274 -21.81 -19.42 -3.72
N SER A 275 -20.82 -19.42 -2.84
CA SER A 275 -19.88 -20.52 -2.69
C SER A 275 -20.56 -21.77 -2.13
N ALA A 276 -21.39 -21.63 -1.09
CA ALA A 276 -22.22 -22.72 -0.57
C ALA A 276 -23.14 -23.33 -1.63
N MET A 277 -23.78 -22.50 -2.47
CA MET A 277 -24.62 -22.97 -3.58
C MET A 277 -23.82 -23.77 -4.60
N ILE A 278 -22.65 -23.29 -5.04
CA ILE A 278 -21.79 -24.01 -5.99
C ILE A 278 -21.41 -25.39 -5.45
N LEU A 279 -21.09 -25.45 -4.16
CA LEU A 279 -20.72 -26.69 -3.49
C LEU A 279 -21.90 -27.65 -3.34
N GLN A 280 -23.09 -27.13 -3.02
CA GLN A 280 -24.30 -27.93 -2.98
C GLN A 280 -24.62 -28.52 -4.35
N CYS A 281 -24.61 -27.71 -5.42
CA CYS A 281 -24.81 -28.18 -6.79
C CYS A 281 -23.78 -29.25 -7.18
N TYR A 282 -22.52 -29.12 -6.73
CA TYR A 282 -21.50 -30.14 -6.94
C TYR A 282 -21.87 -31.45 -6.24
N TYR A 283 -22.22 -31.43 -4.95
CA TYR A 283 -22.59 -32.64 -4.23
C TYR A 283 -23.85 -33.30 -4.78
N ASP A 284 -24.85 -32.51 -5.15
CA ASP A 284 -26.07 -32.99 -5.81
C ASP A 284 -25.73 -33.69 -7.13
N SER A 285 -24.82 -33.12 -7.94
CA SER A 285 -24.36 -33.74 -9.20
C SER A 285 -23.63 -35.07 -9.00
N LYS A 286 -23.05 -35.29 -7.81
CA LYS A 286 -22.40 -36.54 -7.41
C LYS A 286 -23.33 -37.48 -6.65
N ASN A 287 -24.61 -37.12 -6.47
CA ASN A 287 -25.57 -37.81 -5.61
C ASN A 287 -25.02 -38.06 -4.19
N HIS A 288 -24.26 -37.10 -3.67
CA HIS A 288 -23.58 -37.18 -2.39
C HIS A 288 -24.25 -36.28 -1.37
N GLN A 289 -24.49 -36.78 -0.15
CA GLN A 289 -24.93 -35.96 0.97
C GLN A 289 -23.79 -35.86 1.98
N LYS A 290 -23.39 -34.63 2.32
CA LYS A 290 -22.42 -34.40 3.41
C LYS A 290 -22.98 -34.99 4.70
N ARG A 291 -22.21 -35.87 5.33
CA ARG A 291 -22.52 -36.43 6.65
C ARG A 291 -21.33 -36.17 7.57
N SER A 292 -21.61 -35.92 8.86
CA SER A 292 -20.60 -35.98 9.91
C SER A 292 -19.99 -37.39 9.92
N ILE A 293 -18.68 -37.50 9.70
CA ILE A 293 -17.97 -38.79 9.74
C ILE A 293 -17.75 -39.12 11.21
N GLY A 294 -18.81 -39.61 11.87
CA GLY A 294 -18.71 -40.28 13.15
C GLY A 294 -18.07 -41.66 13.00
N THR A 295 -17.33 -42.10 14.01
CA THR A 295 -16.52 -43.33 14.09
C THR A 295 -17.25 -44.66 13.81
N GLY A 296 -18.55 -44.67 13.52
CA GLY A 296 -19.36 -45.86 13.25
C GLY A 296 -19.88 -46.03 11.80
N GLY A 297 -19.73 -45.06 10.89
CA GLY A 297 -20.29 -45.11 9.53
C GLY A 297 -19.40 -45.76 8.45
N ILE A 298 -18.26 -46.32 8.84
CA ILE A 298 -17.15 -46.69 7.94
C ILE A 298 -17.47 -47.90 7.04
N GLN A 299 -18.36 -48.81 7.44
CA GLN A 299 -18.67 -50.01 6.65
C GLN A 299 -19.51 -49.70 5.40
N ASP A 300 -20.56 -48.88 5.52
CA ASP A 300 -21.44 -48.51 4.39
C ASP A 300 -20.73 -47.64 3.34
N LEU A 301 -19.81 -46.78 3.78
CA LEU A 301 -19.03 -45.91 2.89
C LEU A 301 -17.99 -46.70 2.10
N LYS A 302 -17.37 -47.71 2.73
CA LYS A 302 -16.43 -48.64 2.06
C LYS A 302 -17.11 -49.43 0.94
N GLU A 303 -18.36 -49.85 1.13
CA GLU A 303 -19.12 -50.59 0.12
C GLU A 303 -19.42 -49.73 -1.12
N ARG A 304 -19.75 -48.44 -0.93
CA ARG A 304 -20.06 -47.50 -2.04
C ARG A 304 -18.83 -47.02 -2.81
N ILE A 305 -17.71 -46.76 -2.12
CA ILE A 305 -16.45 -46.35 -2.79
C ILE A 305 -15.90 -47.51 -3.64
N ARG A 306 -16.07 -48.75 -3.19
CA ARG A 306 -15.65 -49.96 -3.93
C ARG A 306 -16.41 -50.18 -5.23
N GLN A 307 -17.63 -49.66 -5.36
CA GLN A 307 -18.47 -49.79 -6.58
C GLN A 307 -18.20 -48.70 -7.63
N HIS A 308 -17.56 -47.57 -7.29
CA HIS A 308 -17.43 -46.40 -8.16
C HIS A 308 -16.00 -46.08 -8.64
N THR A 309 -15.04 -47.01 -8.51
CA THR A 309 -13.61 -46.84 -8.83
C THR A 309 -13.24 -46.71 -10.33
N ASN A 310 -14.13 -46.25 -11.20
CA ASN A 310 -13.84 -46.04 -12.64
C ASN A 310 -14.48 -44.75 -13.19
N LEU A 311 -14.32 -43.59 -12.54
CA LEU A 311 -14.62 -42.31 -13.18
C LEU A 311 -13.38 -41.41 -13.28
N PRO A 312 -13.01 -40.96 -14.50
CA PRO A 312 -11.96 -39.97 -14.68
C PRO A 312 -12.49 -38.61 -14.19
N LEU A 313 -12.00 -38.14 -13.04
CA LEU A 313 -12.31 -36.83 -12.46
C LEU A 313 -11.59 -35.66 -13.18
N GLY A 314 -10.84 -35.95 -14.24
CA GLY A 314 -9.91 -35.06 -14.92
C GLY A 314 -10.44 -33.72 -15.44
N PRO A 315 -11.63 -33.59 -16.08
CA PRO A 315 -12.03 -32.32 -16.69
C PRO A 315 -12.89 -31.41 -15.80
N THR A 316 -13.16 -31.78 -14.55
CA THR A 316 -14.32 -31.22 -13.80
C THR A 316 -13.95 -30.20 -12.71
N PHE A 317 -12.67 -29.99 -12.45
CA PHE A 317 -12.18 -29.10 -11.40
C PHE A 317 -11.75 -27.71 -11.89
N GLU A 318 -11.68 -27.49 -13.20
CA GLU A 318 -11.34 -26.20 -13.83
C GLU A 318 -12.39 -25.10 -13.63
N ARG A 319 -13.53 -25.39 -12.98
CA ARG A 319 -14.63 -24.44 -12.79
C ARG A 319 -14.70 -23.76 -11.42
N CYS A 320 -13.75 -24.04 -10.52
CA CYS A 320 -13.64 -23.37 -9.22
C CYS A 320 -12.79 -22.09 -9.31
N HIS A 321 -13.26 -21.11 -10.08
CA HIS A 321 -12.69 -19.75 -10.09
C HIS A 321 -13.78 -18.72 -9.80
N ARG A 322 -13.79 -18.21 -8.56
CA ARG A 322 -13.76 -16.78 -8.21
C ARG A 322 -14.21 -16.55 -6.76
N LEU A 323 -13.28 -15.94 -6.01
CA LEU A 323 -13.49 -14.98 -4.93
C LEU A 323 -14.10 -15.45 -3.59
N SER A 324 -13.26 -15.30 -2.56
CA SER A 324 -13.52 -14.69 -1.24
C SER A 324 -13.70 -15.56 0.02
N ASP A 325 -13.02 -15.04 1.06
CA ASP A 325 -12.84 -15.48 2.45
C ASP A 325 -12.00 -16.78 2.64
N PRO A 326 -10.71 -16.67 3.07
CA PRO A 326 -9.86 -17.82 3.38
C PRO A 326 -10.40 -18.71 4.52
N SER A 327 -11.41 -18.25 5.25
CA SER A 327 -11.87 -18.88 6.49
C SER A 327 -12.79 -20.08 6.30
N ASP A 328 -13.62 -20.12 5.24
CA ASP A 328 -14.79 -21.03 5.23
C ASP A 328 -14.87 -22.04 4.07
N LEU A 329 -14.12 -21.87 2.97
CA LEU A 329 -14.28 -22.69 1.76
C LEU A 329 -13.22 -23.77 1.52
N PRO A 330 -11.90 -23.49 1.60
CA PRO A 330 -10.90 -24.55 1.40
C PRO A 330 -10.91 -25.54 2.58
N GLY A 331 -11.03 -25.03 3.80
CA GLY A 331 -10.92 -25.78 5.05
C GLY A 331 -12.11 -26.70 5.37
N ASN A 332 -13.27 -26.55 4.73
CA ASN A 332 -14.44 -27.41 5.02
C ASN A 332 -14.75 -28.43 3.90
N HIS A 333 -14.18 -28.25 2.71
CA HIS A 333 -14.46 -29.14 1.57
C HIS A 333 -13.30 -30.04 1.24
N ILE A 334 -12.08 -29.50 1.19
CA ILE A 334 -10.89 -30.32 1.00
C ILE A 334 -10.69 -31.17 2.24
N ASP A 335 -10.86 -30.57 3.41
CA ASP A 335 -10.79 -31.29 4.69
C ASP A 335 -11.79 -32.44 4.78
N TYR A 336 -13.06 -32.18 4.42
CA TYR A 336 -14.09 -33.22 4.33
C TYR A 336 -13.76 -34.30 3.29
N ALA A 337 -13.25 -33.91 2.12
CA ALA A 337 -12.85 -34.86 1.08
C ALA A 337 -11.66 -35.72 1.50
N LEU A 338 -10.69 -35.14 2.23
CA LEU A 338 -9.56 -35.84 2.81
C LEU A 338 -10.01 -36.79 3.92
N GLU A 339 -10.94 -36.40 4.80
CA GLU A 339 -11.49 -37.30 5.81
C GLU A 339 -12.27 -38.47 5.20
N THR A 340 -13.10 -38.17 4.20
CA THR A 340 -13.82 -39.19 3.42
C THR A 340 -12.82 -40.11 2.71
N GLY A 341 -11.78 -39.52 2.12
CA GLY A 341 -10.67 -40.21 1.49
C GLY A 341 -9.86 -41.05 2.46
N LEU A 342 -9.69 -40.64 3.72
CA LEU A 342 -9.00 -41.44 4.74
C LEU A 342 -9.85 -42.63 5.20
N ALA A 343 -11.16 -42.46 5.27
CA ALA A 343 -12.09 -43.50 5.73
C ALA A 343 -12.23 -44.67 4.75
N GLY A 344 -12.07 -44.43 3.45
CA GLY A 344 -12.13 -45.47 2.43
C GLY A 344 -10.85 -46.31 2.30
N ILE A 345 -9.75 -45.95 2.98
CA ILE A 345 -8.49 -46.69 2.87
C ILE A 345 -8.72 -48.09 3.48
N PRO A 346 -8.41 -49.17 2.76
CA PRO A 346 -8.57 -50.51 3.27
C PRO A 346 -7.70 -50.76 4.51
N SER A 347 -8.01 -51.82 5.27
CA SER A 347 -7.11 -52.29 6.33
C SER A 347 -5.82 -52.85 5.70
N SER A 348 -4.72 -52.85 6.44
CA SER A 348 -3.45 -53.48 6.03
C SER A 348 -3.61 -54.98 5.71
N ASP A 349 -4.63 -55.64 6.26
CA ASP A 349 -4.91 -57.07 6.03
C ASP A 349 -5.78 -57.32 4.78
N SER A 350 -6.14 -56.28 4.04
CA SER A 350 -6.93 -56.39 2.81
C SER A 350 -6.12 -57.08 1.70
N ARG A 351 -6.75 -58.03 1.00
CA ARG A 351 -6.18 -58.70 -0.19
C ARG A 351 -6.04 -57.81 -1.43
N ASN A 352 -6.45 -56.55 -1.34
CA ASN A 352 -6.30 -55.59 -2.41
C ASN A 352 -5.93 -54.23 -1.81
N ALA A 353 -4.75 -53.73 -2.18
CA ALA A 353 -4.34 -52.37 -1.88
C ALA A 353 -5.06 -51.43 -2.85
N ASN A 354 -6.13 -50.80 -2.38
CA ASN A 354 -6.80 -49.77 -3.17
C ASN A 354 -5.97 -48.49 -3.15
N LEU A 355 -5.47 -48.08 -4.31
CA LEU A 355 -4.57 -46.93 -4.49
C LEU A 355 -5.28 -45.62 -4.75
N TYR A 356 -6.63 -45.59 -4.66
CA TYR A 356 -7.40 -44.39 -4.92
C TYR A 356 -6.96 -43.19 -4.07
N PHE A 357 -6.40 -43.42 -2.88
CA PHE A 357 -5.93 -42.33 -2.03
C PHE A 357 -4.76 -41.57 -2.67
N LEU A 358 -3.94 -42.22 -3.50
CA LEU A 358 -2.90 -41.53 -4.28
C LEU A 358 -3.52 -40.57 -5.32
N ASP A 359 -4.69 -40.92 -5.89
CA ASP A 359 -5.44 -39.99 -6.75
C ASP A 359 -6.02 -38.81 -5.97
N VAL A 360 -6.41 -39.02 -4.71
CA VAL A 360 -6.83 -37.95 -3.80
C VAL A 360 -5.65 -37.03 -3.48
N VAL A 361 -4.46 -37.58 -3.22
CA VAL A 361 -3.22 -36.81 -2.99
C VAL A 361 -2.92 -35.94 -4.21
N GLN A 362 -2.97 -36.50 -5.42
CA GLN A 362 -2.72 -35.75 -6.65
C GLN A 362 -3.68 -34.55 -6.82
N GLN A 363 -4.97 -34.78 -6.56
CA GLN A 363 -5.98 -33.71 -6.64
C GLN A 363 -5.79 -32.66 -5.55
N ALA A 364 -5.46 -33.06 -4.32
CA ALA A 364 -5.17 -32.15 -3.21
C ALA A 364 -3.96 -31.26 -3.52
N ASN A 365 -2.88 -31.81 -4.08
CA ASN A 365 -1.71 -31.03 -4.51
C ASN A 365 -2.06 -30.01 -5.59
N THR A 366 -2.88 -30.41 -6.58
CA THR A 366 -3.33 -29.48 -7.64
C THR A 366 -4.11 -28.31 -7.06
N ILE A 367 -5.03 -28.59 -6.11
CA ILE A 367 -5.83 -27.55 -5.46
C ILE A 367 -4.93 -26.63 -4.61
N PHE A 368 -3.96 -27.20 -3.90
CA PHE A 368 -3.00 -26.45 -3.12
C PHE A 368 -2.20 -25.46 -3.99
N HIS A 369 -1.67 -25.91 -5.12
CA HIS A 369 -0.92 -25.03 -6.04
C HIS A 369 -1.80 -23.92 -6.62
N LEU A 370 -3.05 -24.22 -6.97
CA LEU A 370 -4.00 -23.21 -7.44
C LEU A 370 -4.35 -22.20 -6.36
N PHE A 371 -4.56 -22.66 -5.12
CA PHE A 371 -4.83 -21.79 -3.97
C PHE A 371 -3.65 -20.89 -3.65
N ASP A 372 -2.43 -21.45 -3.58
CA ASP A 372 -1.22 -20.68 -3.30
C ASP A 372 -0.95 -19.64 -4.39
N LYS A 373 -1.10 -20.04 -5.67
CA LYS A 373 -0.99 -19.13 -6.81
C LYS A 373 -2.02 -18.00 -6.75
N GLN A 374 -3.31 -18.31 -6.53
CA GLN A 374 -4.33 -17.27 -6.42
C GLN A 374 -4.07 -16.32 -5.24
N PHE A 375 -3.64 -16.85 -4.11
CA PHE A 375 -3.28 -16.05 -2.95
C PHE A 375 -2.13 -15.09 -3.26
N ASN A 376 -1.05 -15.58 -3.87
CA ASN A 376 0.12 -14.77 -4.18
C ASN A 376 -0.13 -13.76 -5.31
N ASP A 377 -0.87 -14.15 -6.36
CA ASP A 377 -1.12 -13.29 -7.52
C ASP A 377 -2.14 -12.17 -7.22
N HIS A 378 -3.18 -12.46 -6.43
CA HIS A 378 -4.33 -11.55 -6.27
C HIS A 378 -4.48 -10.99 -4.85
N LEU A 379 -4.29 -11.80 -3.81
CA LEU A 379 -4.51 -11.38 -2.43
C LEU A 379 -3.28 -10.66 -1.86
N MET A 380 -2.08 -11.20 -2.10
CA MET A 380 -0.83 -10.63 -1.57
C MET A 380 -0.63 -9.14 -1.90
N PRO A 381 -0.85 -8.67 -3.15
CA PRO A 381 -0.69 -7.25 -3.46
C PRO A 381 -1.61 -6.35 -2.62
N LEU A 382 -2.83 -6.82 -2.33
CA LEU A 382 -3.84 -6.06 -1.57
C LEU A 382 -3.55 -6.00 -0.06
N ILE A 383 -2.89 -7.03 0.49
CA ILE A 383 -2.63 -7.14 1.93
C ILE A 383 -1.18 -6.81 2.32
N SER A 384 -0.29 -6.62 1.35
CA SER A 384 1.15 -6.40 1.57
C SER A 384 1.46 -5.23 2.51
N SER A 385 0.70 -4.14 2.44
CA SER A 385 0.83 -2.96 3.30
C SER A 385 -0.08 -3.00 4.54
N SER A 386 -0.80 -4.10 4.79
CA SER A 386 -1.74 -4.22 5.89
C SER A 386 -1.04 -4.57 7.21
N PRO A 387 -1.40 -3.96 8.35
CA PRO A 387 -0.90 -4.37 9.65
C PRO A 387 -1.35 -5.79 10.05
N LYS A 388 -2.33 -6.38 9.35
CA LYS A 388 -2.84 -7.74 9.57
C LYS A 388 -2.20 -8.81 8.68
N LEU A 389 -1.15 -8.48 7.93
CA LEU A 389 -0.48 -9.41 7.04
C LEU A 389 -0.05 -10.70 7.77
N SER A 390 0.56 -10.56 8.95
CA SER A 390 1.02 -11.71 9.76
C SER A 390 -0.11 -12.66 10.15
N GLU A 391 -1.25 -12.13 10.61
CA GLU A 391 -2.43 -12.92 10.96
C GLU A 391 -2.98 -13.68 9.73
N CYS A 392 -3.01 -13.03 8.56
CA CYS A 392 -3.46 -13.64 7.31
C CYS A 392 -2.54 -14.79 6.88
N LEU A 393 -1.22 -14.57 6.92
CA LEU A 393 -0.23 -15.60 6.58
C LEU A 393 -0.26 -16.76 7.58
N GLN A 394 -0.49 -16.49 8.87
CA GLN A 394 -0.63 -17.53 9.88
C GLN A 394 -1.87 -18.39 9.65
N LYS A 395 -3.02 -17.80 9.30
CA LYS A 395 -4.24 -18.55 8.95
C LYS A 395 -4.03 -19.41 7.70
N LYS A 396 -3.40 -18.85 6.67
CA LYS A 396 -3.01 -19.60 5.46
C LYS A 396 -2.17 -20.81 5.85
N LYS A 397 -1.11 -20.61 6.64
CA LYS A 397 -0.22 -21.68 7.09
C LYS A 397 -0.97 -22.77 7.88
N GLY A 398 -1.87 -22.40 8.80
CA GLY A 398 -2.64 -23.36 9.57
C GLY A 398 -3.54 -24.26 8.71
N ILE A 399 -4.16 -23.73 7.65
CA ILE A 399 -4.95 -24.53 6.70
C ILE A 399 -4.07 -25.53 5.95
N ILE A 400 -2.86 -25.11 5.55
CA ILE A 400 -1.90 -25.95 4.84
C ILE A 400 -1.44 -27.11 5.74
N GLU A 401 -1.03 -26.80 6.97
CA GLU A 401 -0.58 -27.81 7.94
C GLU A 401 -1.66 -28.85 8.24
N GLN A 402 -2.93 -28.44 8.35
CA GLN A 402 -4.06 -29.37 8.56
C GLN A 402 -4.24 -30.34 7.38
N MET A 403 -4.12 -29.84 6.16
CA MET A 403 -4.20 -30.67 4.95
C MET A 403 -3.02 -31.64 4.86
N GLU A 404 -1.80 -31.16 5.12
CA GLU A 404 -0.57 -31.96 5.10
C GLU A 404 -0.65 -33.12 6.10
N MET A 405 -1.06 -32.87 7.35
CA MET A 405 -1.22 -33.94 8.35
C MET A 405 -2.16 -35.06 7.91
N LYS A 406 -3.27 -34.71 7.24
CA LYS A 406 -4.25 -35.69 6.73
C LYS A 406 -3.71 -36.46 5.53
N LEU A 407 -2.99 -35.79 4.63
CA LEU A 407 -2.32 -36.42 3.50
C LEU A 407 -1.25 -37.41 3.97
N ASP A 408 -0.39 -37.00 4.91
CA ASP A 408 0.66 -37.84 5.51
C ASP A 408 0.06 -39.10 6.14
N THR A 409 -0.99 -38.93 6.95
CA THR A 409 -1.69 -40.06 7.58
C THR A 409 -2.24 -41.03 6.54
N GLY A 410 -2.81 -40.52 5.44
CA GLY A 410 -3.39 -41.38 4.42
C GLY A 410 -2.35 -42.05 3.52
N ILE A 411 -1.24 -41.37 3.25
CA ILE A 411 -0.08 -41.95 2.56
C ILE A 411 0.48 -43.09 3.40
N ASP A 412 0.72 -42.88 4.71
CA ASP A 412 1.21 -43.93 5.62
C ASP A 412 0.29 -45.16 5.63
N ARG A 413 -1.02 -44.97 5.77
CA ARG A 413 -2.00 -46.08 5.71
C ARG A 413 -2.00 -46.79 4.36
N THR A 414 -1.84 -46.04 3.27
CA THR A 414 -1.75 -46.60 1.92
C THR A 414 -0.48 -47.44 1.76
N LEU A 415 0.67 -46.96 2.26
CA LEU A 415 1.93 -47.72 2.27
C LEU A 415 1.79 -49.00 3.10
N ASN A 416 1.15 -48.94 4.27
CA ASN A 416 0.88 -50.13 5.08
C ASN A 416 0.03 -51.18 4.34
N CYS A 417 -0.96 -50.74 3.55
CA CYS A 417 -1.73 -51.64 2.68
C CYS A 417 -0.86 -52.26 1.57
N MET A 418 0.05 -51.48 0.97
CA MET A 418 0.97 -51.99 -0.04
C MET A 418 1.87 -53.10 0.54
N ILE A 419 2.43 -52.88 1.73
CA ILE A 419 3.28 -53.84 2.43
C ILE A 419 2.47 -55.08 2.86
N GLY A 420 1.25 -54.90 3.36
CA GLY A 420 0.35 -56.00 3.69
C GLY A 420 0.06 -56.91 2.50
N GLN A 421 -0.17 -56.33 1.32
CA GLN A 421 -0.36 -57.10 0.09
C GLN A 421 0.90 -57.86 -0.32
N MET A 422 2.09 -57.25 -0.24
CA MET A 422 3.35 -57.94 -0.50
C MET A 422 3.56 -59.13 0.44
N LYS A 423 3.26 -58.93 1.75
CA LYS A 423 3.33 -59.99 2.76
C LYS A 423 2.38 -61.15 2.43
N HIS A 424 1.16 -60.85 1.98
CA HIS A 424 0.21 -61.87 1.55
C HIS A 424 0.71 -62.65 0.32
N ILE A 425 1.30 -61.98 -0.67
CA ILE A 425 1.88 -62.64 -1.85
C ILE A 425 2.99 -63.60 -1.41
N LEU A 426 3.93 -63.14 -0.57
CA LEU A 426 5.02 -63.98 -0.06
C LEU A 426 4.48 -65.20 0.70
N ALA A 427 3.53 -65.00 1.61
CA ALA A 427 2.97 -66.09 2.40
C ALA A 427 2.19 -67.12 1.57
N ALA A 428 1.55 -66.70 0.48
CA ALA A 428 0.76 -67.57 -0.39
C ALA A 428 1.61 -68.36 -1.40
N GLU A 429 2.72 -67.78 -1.86
CA GLU A 429 3.49 -68.30 -3.00
C GLU A 429 4.81 -68.95 -2.58
N GLN A 430 5.42 -68.54 -1.46
CA GLN A 430 6.72 -69.02 -1.03
C GLN A 430 6.61 -70.24 -0.10
N LYS A 431 7.09 -71.39 -0.57
CA LYS A 431 7.08 -72.66 0.17
C LYS A 431 8.42 -72.92 0.85
N LYS A 432 8.41 -73.72 1.92
CA LYS A 432 9.65 -74.13 2.60
C LYS A 432 10.56 -74.98 1.70
N THR A 433 9.99 -75.75 0.78
CA THR A 433 10.70 -76.57 -0.19
C THR A 433 11.49 -75.74 -1.21
N ASP A 434 11.15 -74.45 -1.38
CA ASP A 434 11.87 -73.58 -2.31
C ASP A 434 13.29 -73.28 -1.82
N PHE A 435 13.50 -73.18 -0.50
CA PHE A 435 14.82 -72.94 0.10
C PHE A 435 15.44 -74.20 0.74
N LYS A 436 14.66 -75.28 0.82
CA LYS A 436 15.13 -76.60 1.26
C LYS A 436 14.49 -77.70 0.40
N PRO A 437 14.95 -77.84 -0.86
CA PRO A 437 14.48 -78.89 -1.76
C PRO A 437 14.83 -80.28 -1.19
N GLU A 438 13.95 -81.26 -1.46
CA GLU A 438 14.17 -82.65 -1.02
C GLU A 438 15.18 -83.38 -1.92
N ASP A 439 15.24 -83.01 -3.20
CA ASP A 439 16.21 -83.52 -4.18
C ASP A 439 17.04 -82.36 -4.74
N GLU A 440 18.28 -82.24 -4.29
CA GLU A 440 19.20 -81.16 -4.69
C GLU A 440 19.70 -81.30 -6.13
N ASN A 441 19.61 -82.49 -6.75
CA ASN A 441 20.20 -82.74 -8.08
C ASN A 441 19.33 -82.22 -9.25
N ASN A 442 18.07 -81.88 -9.01
CA ASN A 442 17.11 -81.50 -10.06
C ASN A 442 16.54 -80.09 -9.87
N VAL A 443 17.28 -79.20 -9.21
CA VAL A 443 16.85 -77.84 -8.89
C VAL A 443 17.35 -76.85 -9.96
N LEU A 444 16.43 -76.15 -10.60
CA LEU A 444 16.76 -75.06 -11.51
C LEU A 444 17.06 -73.78 -10.71
N ILE A 445 18.29 -73.27 -10.80
CA ILE A 445 18.71 -72.04 -10.13
C ILE A 445 18.12 -70.82 -10.84
N GLN A 446 17.07 -70.25 -10.26
CA GLN A 446 16.41 -69.01 -10.72
C GLN A 446 15.67 -68.35 -9.54
N TYR A 447 15.21 -67.11 -9.71
CA TYR A 447 14.33 -66.52 -8.70
C TYR A 447 12.96 -67.23 -8.65
N THR A 448 12.35 -67.21 -7.48
CA THR A 448 11.12 -67.91 -7.15
C THR A 448 9.89 -67.23 -7.76
N ASN A 449 8.79 -67.98 -7.87
CA ASN A 449 7.52 -67.41 -8.33
C ASN A 449 6.98 -66.33 -7.37
N ALA A 450 7.27 -66.44 -6.07
CA ALA A 450 6.93 -65.41 -5.10
C ALA A 450 7.69 -64.10 -5.41
N CYS A 451 9.00 -64.19 -5.70
CA CYS A 451 9.80 -63.04 -6.10
C CYS A 451 9.24 -62.34 -7.34
N VAL A 452 8.91 -63.10 -8.40
CA VAL A 452 8.29 -62.55 -9.63
C VAL A 452 7.02 -61.76 -9.31
N LYS A 453 6.12 -62.34 -8.53
CA LYS A 453 4.82 -61.73 -8.20
C LYS A 453 4.99 -60.47 -7.34
N VAL A 454 5.89 -60.49 -6.35
CA VAL A 454 6.19 -59.33 -5.51
C VAL A 454 6.84 -58.21 -6.33
N CYS A 455 7.86 -58.52 -7.14
CA CYS A 455 8.52 -57.53 -7.99
C CYS A 455 7.56 -56.89 -8.99
N ALA A 456 6.72 -57.68 -9.66
CA ALA A 456 5.70 -57.16 -10.58
C ALA A 456 4.71 -56.22 -9.86
N TYR A 457 4.28 -56.60 -8.66
CA TYR A 457 3.41 -55.76 -7.84
C TYR A 457 4.08 -54.45 -7.42
N VAL A 458 5.31 -54.51 -6.89
CA VAL A 458 6.08 -53.33 -6.44
C VAL A 458 6.29 -52.34 -7.58
N ARG A 459 6.69 -52.81 -8.77
CA ARG A 459 6.88 -51.93 -9.95
C ARG A 459 5.61 -51.16 -10.29
N LYS A 460 4.45 -51.82 -10.25
CA LYS A 460 3.14 -51.18 -10.46
C LYS A 460 2.83 -50.11 -9.40
N GLN A 461 3.19 -50.35 -8.14
CA GLN A 461 2.99 -49.36 -7.06
C GLN A 461 3.88 -48.13 -7.25
N VAL A 462 5.15 -48.36 -7.58
CA VAL A 462 6.14 -47.29 -7.79
C VAL A 462 5.72 -46.40 -8.96
N GLU A 463 5.25 -46.98 -10.06
CA GLU A 463 4.74 -46.22 -11.20
C GLU A 463 3.54 -45.35 -10.81
N LYS A 464 2.60 -45.89 -10.03
CA LYS A 464 1.45 -45.12 -9.54
C LYS A 464 1.88 -43.96 -8.64
N ILE A 465 2.82 -44.18 -7.71
CA ILE A 465 3.35 -43.12 -6.83
C ILE A 465 4.00 -42.00 -7.67
N LYS A 466 4.85 -42.37 -8.64
CA LYS A 466 5.52 -41.40 -9.53
C LYS A 466 4.54 -40.56 -10.36
N ASN A 467 3.35 -41.10 -10.67
CA ASN A 467 2.33 -40.41 -11.45
C ASN A 467 1.35 -39.59 -10.59
N SER A 468 1.32 -39.81 -9.28
CA SER A 468 0.37 -39.17 -8.35
C SER A 468 0.98 -38.06 -7.49
N MET A 469 2.29 -37.94 -7.45
CA MET A 469 3.03 -36.97 -6.64
C MET A 469 4.14 -36.32 -7.46
N ASP A 470 4.66 -35.18 -7.00
CA ASP A 470 5.69 -34.41 -7.70
C ASP A 470 6.86 -34.00 -6.78
N GLY A 471 7.97 -33.60 -7.41
CA GLY A 471 9.16 -33.09 -6.74
C GLY A 471 9.72 -34.04 -5.68
N LYS A 472 10.12 -33.48 -4.53
CA LYS A 472 10.72 -34.21 -3.41
C LYS A 472 9.75 -35.14 -2.69
N ASN A 473 8.43 -34.95 -2.84
CA ASN A 473 7.43 -35.80 -2.20
C ASN A 473 7.49 -37.22 -2.73
N VAL A 474 7.76 -37.38 -4.04
CA VAL A 474 7.97 -38.70 -4.66
C VAL A 474 9.15 -39.41 -4.00
N ASP A 475 10.27 -38.72 -3.82
CA ASP A 475 11.49 -39.31 -3.26
C ASP A 475 11.28 -39.75 -1.80
N THR A 476 10.62 -38.93 -0.99
CA THR A 476 10.30 -39.25 0.42
C THR A 476 9.39 -40.47 0.53
N VAL A 477 8.34 -40.55 -0.29
CA VAL A 477 7.40 -41.68 -0.26
C VAL A 477 8.04 -42.96 -0.80
N LEU A 478 8.85 -42.88 -1.85
CA LEU A 478 9.60 -44.03 -2.38
C LEU A 478 10.70 -44.49 -1.42
N MET A 479 11.35 -43.58 -0.69
CA MET A 479 12.28 -43.94 0.38
C MET A 479 11.57 -44.77 1.45
N GLU A 480 10.45 -44.29 1.98
CA GLU A 480 9.70 -44.98 3.03
C GLU A 480 9.17 -46.34 2.56
N LEU A 481 8.59 -46.40 1.35
CA LEU A 481 8.16 -47.65 0.73
C LEU A 481 9.33 -48.63 0.58
N GLY A 482 10.48 -48.14 0.12
CA GLY A 482 11.69 -48.94 -0.11
C GLY A 482 12.26 -49.52 1.19
N VAL A 483 12.31 -48.72 2.25
CA VAL A 483 12.75 -49.17 3.59
C VAL A 483 11.80 -50.24 4.15
N ARG A 484 10.48 -50.03 4.05
CA ARG A 484 9.48 -51.03 4.50
C ARG A 484 9.53 -52.30 3.65
N PHE A 485 9.74 -52.17 2.34
CA PHE A 485 9.89 -53.30 1.43
C PHE A 485 11.14 -54.13 1.76
N HIS A 486 12.29 -53.48 1.93
CA HIS A 486 13.52 -54.13 2.39
C HIS A 486 13.31 -54.88 3.71
N ARG A 487 12.71 -54.22 4.71
CA ARG A 487 12.42 -54.82 6.01
C ARG A 487 11.52 -56.05 5.88
N LEU A 488 10.46 -55.99 5.06
CA LEU A 488 9.58 -57.12 4.80
C LEU A 488 10.35 -58.32 4.22
N ILE A 489 11.20 -58.08 3.22
CA ILE A 489 12.01 -59.16 2.60
C ILE A 489 13.00 -59.73 3.60
N TYR A 490 13.70 -58.89 4.36
CA TYR A 490 14.64 -59.32 5.39
C TYR A 490 13.95 -60.23 6.44
N GLU A 491 12.83 -59.78 7.02
CA GLU A 491 12.06 -60.54 8.01
C GLU A 491 11.49 -61.84 7.41
N HIS A 492 11.12 -61.83 6.12
CA HIS A 492 10.61 -63.01 5.43
C HIS A 492 11.70 -64.09 5.25
N LEU A 493 12.90 -63.71 4.83
CA LEU A 493 14.02 -64.64 4.65
C LEU A 493 14.41 -65.31 5.98
N GLN A 494 14.36 -64.56 7.09
CA GLN A 494 14.67 -65.11 8.42
C GLN A 494 13.71 -66.23 8.90
N GLN A 495 12.57 -66.44 8.22
CA GLN A 495 11.60 -67.49 8.58
C GLN A 495 11.95 -68.87 8.01
N TYR A 496 12.98 -68.97 7.17
CA TYR A 496 13.36 -70.19 6.47
C TYR A 496 14.72 -70.71 6.91
N SER A 497 14.98 -71.97 6.58
CA SER A 497 16.31 -72.58 6.68
C SER A 497 16.75 -73.01 5.28
N TYR A 498 18.03 -72.83 4.99
CA TYR A 498 18.58 -72.87 3.64
C TYR A 498 19.53 -74.04 3.45
N SER A 499 19.27 -74.85 2.42
CA SER A 499 20.29 -75.73 1.82
C SER A 499 21.26 -74.90 0.96
N TYR A 500 22.36 -75.51 0.49
CA TYR A 500 23.27 -74.84 -0.44
C TYR A 500 22.53 -74.39 -1.71
N MET A 501 21.74 -75.28 -2.34
CA MET A 501 20.92 -74.92 -3.51
C MET A 501 19.85 -73.86 -3.19
N GLY A 502 19.22 -73.95 -2.03
CA GLY A 502 18.23 -72.94 -1.58
C GLY A 502 18.83 -71.57 -1.28
N GLY A 503 20.07 -71.53 -0.77
CA GLY A 503 20.83 -70.28 -0.61
C GLY A 503 21.13 -69.62 -1.96
N MET A 504 21.46 -70.40 -3.00
CA MET A 504 21.62 -69.88 -4.36
C MET A 504 20.32 -69.27 -4.91
N LEU A 505 19.16 -69.91 -4.67
CA LEU A 505 17.85 -69.37 -5.05
C LEU A 505 17.53 -68.06 -4.28
N ALA A 506 17.86 -68.00 -2.99
CA ALA A 506 17.67 -66.79 -2.18
C ALA A 506 18.50 -65.61 -2.70
N ILE A 507 19.74 -65.86 -3.16
CA ILE A 507 20.57 -64.84 -3.82
C ILE A 507 19.91 -64.35 -5.11
N CYS A 508 19.38 -65.27 -5.94
CA CYS A 508 18.65 -64.88 -7.14
C CYS A 508 17.42 -64.01 -6.84
N ASP A 509 16.64 -64.36 -5.80
CA ASP A 509 15.49 -63.57 -5.34
C ASP A 509 15.91 -62.16 -4.92
N VAL A 510 16.94 -62.06 -4.08
CA VAL A 510 17.42 -60.76 -3.58
C VAL A 510 18.08 -59.93 -4.67
N ALA A 511 18.74 -60.55 -5.66
CA ALA A 511 19.25 -59.85 -6.83
C ALA A 511 18.12 -59.20 -7.66
N GLU A 512 16.99 -59.88 -7.82
CA GLU A 512 15.83 -59.33 -8.53
C GLU A 512 15.09 -58.27 -7.67
N TYR A 513 14.96 -58.47 -6.36
CA TYR A 513 14.44 -57.42 -5.45
C TYR A 513 15.31 -56.16 -5.47
N ARG A 514 16.63 -56.32 -5.46
CA ARG A 514 17.61 -55.24 -5.59
C ARG A 514 17.47 -54.51 -6.92
N LYS A 515 17.27 -55.23 -8.01
CA LYS A 515 17.01 -54.61 -9.33
C LYS A 515 15.71 -53.80 -9.31
N CYS A 516 14.65 -54.32 -8.68
CA CYS A 516 13.40 -53.60 -8.48
C CYS A 516 13.62 -52.33 -7.64
N ALA A 517 14.39 -52.42 -6.55
CA ALA A 517 14.73 -51.28 -5.69
C ALA A 517 15.56 -50.20 -6.42
N LYS A 518 16.42 -50.59 -7.37
CA LYS A 518 17.17 -49.64 -8.20
C LYS A 518 16.25 -48.71 -9.01
N ASP A 519 15.10 -49.21 -9.47
CA ASP A 519 14.13 -48.41 -10.24
C ASP A 519 13.45 -47.32 -9.41
N PHE A 520 13.55 -47.38 -8.08
CA PHE A 520 13.06 -46.33 -7.17
C PHE A 520 13.91 -45.06 -7.32
N LYS A 521 15.17 -45.19 -7.78
CA LYS A 521 16.16 -44.11 -7.88
C LYS A 521 16.51 -43.46 -6.54
N ILE A 522 16.38 -44.21 -5.44
CA ILE A 522 16.73 -43.76 -4.08
C ILE A 522 18.00 -44.48 -3.61
N PRO A 523 19.14 -43.76 -3.45
CA PRO A 523 20.44 -44.39 -3.14
C PRO A 523 20.45 -45.20 -1.85
N MET A 524 19.80 -44.71 -0.79
CA MET A 524 19.73 -45.40 0.49
C MET A 524 19.00 -46.75 0.38
N VAL A 525 17.90 -46.80 -0.37
CA VAL A 525 17.14 -48.05 -0.57
C VAL A 525 17.99 -49.05 -1.36
N LEU A 526 18.70 -48.60 -2.40
CA LEU A 526 19.62 -49.46 -3.14
C LEU A 526 20.72 -50.02 -2.24
N HIS A 527 21.31 -49.19 -1.38
CA HIS A 527 22.33 -49.61 -0.43
C HIS A 527 21.82 -50.65 0.58
N LEU A 528 20.57 -50.52 1.06
CA LEU A 528 19.95 -51.55 1.91
C LEU A 528 19.88 -52.91 1.19
N PHE A 529 19.45 -52.92 -0.07
CA PHE A 529 19.39 -54.16 -0.86
C PHE A 529 20.77 -54.68 -1.30
N ASP A 530 21.77 -53.82 -1.49
CA ASP A 530 23.17 -54.23 -1.68
C ASP A 530 23.67 -55.02 -0.46
N THR A 531 23.43 -54.48 0.74
CA THR A 531 23.79 -55.11 2.00
C THR A 531 23.04 -56.42 2.23
N LEU A 532 21.73 -56.46 1.93
CA LEU A 532 20.93 -57.69 2.01
C LEU A 532 21.42 -58.78 1.04
N HIS A 533 21.79 -58.39 -0.18
CA HIS A 533 22.37 -59.31 -1.16
C HIS A 533 23.70 -59.89 -0.64
N ALA A 534 24.55 -59.06 -0.05
CA ALA A 534 25.79 -59.50 0.58
C ALA A 534 25.55 -60.46 1.75
N LEU A 535 24.52 -60.21 2.58
CA LEU A 535 24.11 -61.13 3.64
C LEU A 535 23.69 -62.50 3.09
N CYS A 536 22.97 -62.54 1.97
CA CYS A 536 22.55 -63.80 1.34
C CYS A 536 23.72 -64.63 0.82
N ASN A 537 24.83 -64.00 0.43
CA ASN A 537 26.04 -64.73 0.06
C ASN A 537 26.58 -65.59 1.22
N LEU A 538 26.37 -65.19 2.49
CA LEU A 538 26.80 -65.97 3.64
C LEU A 538 26.11 -67.34 3.74
N LEU A 539 24.97 -67.53 3.06
CA LEU A 539 24.22 -68.80 3.06
C LEU A 539 24.87 -69.91 2.22
N VAL A 540 25.81 -69.55 1.34
CA VAL A 540 26.45 -70.47 0.37
C VAL A 540 27.98 -70.44 0.44
N VAL A 541 28.55 -69.59 1.28
CA VAL A 541 30.01 -69.51 1.46
C VAL A 541 30.52 -70.74 2.21
N ALA A 542 31.64 -71.29 1.75
CA ALA A 542 32.30 -72.39 2.43
C ALA A 542 32.76 -71.98 3.85
N PRO A 543 32.76 -72.89 4.83
CA PRO A 543 33.09 -72.56 6.22
C PRO A 543 34.45 -71.84 6.40
N ASP A 544 35.44 -72.22 5.60
CA ASP A 544 36.81 -71.67 5.67
C ASP A 544 36.88 -70.19 5.26
N ASP A 545 36.05 -69.78 4.29
CA ASP A 545 36.05 -68.43 3.72
C ASP A 545 35.10 -67.47 4.47
N LEU A 546 34.29 -67.99 5.40
CA LEU A 546 33.23 -67.24 6.06
C LEU A 546 33.72 -65.99 6.79
N LYS A 547 34.88 -66.08 7.47
CA LYS A 547 35.49 -64.93 8.17
C LYS A 547 35.89 -63.82 7.21
N GLN A 548 36.47 -64.19 6.06
CA GLN A 548 36.91 -63.23 5.05
C GLN A 548 35.71 -62.51 4.44
N VAL A 549 34.63 -63.23 4.12
CA VAL A 549 33.42 -62.62 3.56
C VAL A 549 32.73 -61.71 4.58
N CYS A 550 32.69 -62.08 5.86
CA CYS A 550 32.17 -61.22 6.92
C CYS A 550 32.97 -59.91 7.09
N SER A 551 34.26 -59.92 6.74
CA SER A 551 35.13 -58.73 6.76
C SER A 551 35.10 -57.92 5.45
N GLY A 552 34.26 -58.29 4.47
CA GLY A 552 34.11 -57.56 3.22
C GLY A 552 33.47 -56.17 3.42
N GLU A 553 33.79 -55.22 2.54
CA GLU A 553 33.38 -53.80 2.64
C GLU A 553 31.88 -53.58 2.90
N GLN A 554 31.01 -54.42 2.30
CA GLN A 554 29.56 -54.33 2.44
C GLN A 554 29.01 -54.87 3.77
N LEU A 555 29.77 -55.74 4.47
CA LEU A 555 29.35 -56.41 5.71
C LEU A 555 30.14 -55.97 6.94
N ALA A 556 31.32 -55.36 6.74
CA ALA A 556 32.25 -54.98 7.81
C ALA A 556 31.64 -54.01 8.84
N ASN A 557 30.68 -53.18 8.41
CA ASN A 557 30.02 -52.19 9.26
C ASN A 557 28.75 -52.72 9.95
N LEU A 558 28.35 -53.97 9.72
CA LEU A 558 27.19 -54.57 10.39
C LEU A 558 27.57 -55.16 11.74
N ASP A 559 26.59 -55.17 12.66
CA ASP A 559 26.75 -55.88 13.93
C ASP A 559 26.98 -57.37 13.66
N LYS A 560 28.01 -57.94 14.31
CA LYS A 560 28.33 -59.37 14.27
C LYS A 560 27.13 -60.24 14.62
N ASN A 561 26.23 -59.77 15.48
CA ASN A 561 24.99 -60.48 15.82
C ASN A 561 24.07 -60.65 14.60
N ILE A 562 24.00 -59.66 13.71
CA ILE A 562 23.20 -59.73 12.49
C ILE A 562 23.81 -60.77 11.54
N LEU A 563 25.13 -60.70 11.31
CA LEU A 563 25.87 -61.68 10.50
C LEU A 563 25.67 -63.10 11.04
N HIS A 564 25.83 -63.27 12.36
CA HIS A 564 25.65 -64.56 13.02
C HIS A 564 24.21 -65.08 12.91
N SER A 565 23.20 -64.22 13.11
CA SER A 565 21.79 -64.58 12.98
C SER A 565 21.45 -65.06 11.57
N PHE A 566 22.11 -64.52 10.54
CA PHE A 566 21.88 -64.92 9.15
C PHE A 566 22.54 -66.27 8.83
N VAL A 567 23.77 -66.50 9.32
CA VAL A 567 24.46 -67.79 9.16
C VAL A 567 23.75 -68.93 9.92
N GLN A 568 23.05 -68.62 11.00
CA GLN A 568 22.22 -69.61 11.71
C GLN A 568 21.08 -70.18 10.86
N LEU A 569 20.70 -69.51 9.75
CA LEU A 569 19.66 -69.99 8.84
C LEU A 569 20.16 -71.14 7.95
N CYS A 570 21.48 -71.35 7.82
CA CYS A 570 22.05 -72.47 7.06
C CYS A 570 21.66 -73.82 7.68
N ALA A 571 21.17 -74.74 6.85
CA ALA A 571 20.71 -76.06 7.28
C ALA A 571 21.84 -76.90 7.90
N ASP A 572 23.09 -76.66 7.50
CA ASP A 572 24.30 -77.33 7.98
C ASP A 572 25.00 -76.57 9.12
N TYR A 573 24.43 -75.49 9.65
CA TYR A 573 25.03 -74.63 10.68
C TYR A 573 25.64 -75.42 11.86
N ARG A 574 24.91 -76.43 12.35
CA ARG A 574 25.36 -77.30 13.46
C ARG A 574 26.41 -78.32 13.01
N SER A 575 26.22 -78.96 11.85
CA SER A 575 27.13 -80.00 11.34
C SER A 575 28.48 -79.43 10.91
N ALA A 576 28.50 -78.22 10.32
CA ALA A 576 29.70 -77.52 9.89
C ALA A 576 30.37 -76.70 11.02
N ARG A 577 29.80 -76.68 12.24
CA ARG A 577 30.33 -75.96 13.42
C ARG A 577 30.59 -74.47 13.18
N LEU A 578 29.74 -73.81 12.40
CA LEU A 578 29.92 -72.42 11.94
C LEU A 578 29.93 -71.38 13.08
N ALA A 579 29.38 -71.71 14.25
CA ALA A 579 29.40 -70.86 15.44
C ALA A 579 30.80 -70.39 15.84
N ARG A 580 31.85 -71.17 15.57
CA ARG A 580 33.24 -70.87 15.94
C ARG A 580 33.83 -69.66 15.21
N HIS A 581 33.21 -69.23 14.12
CA HIS A 581 33.72 -68.13 13.30
C HIS A 581 33.28 -66.74 13.82
N PHE A 582 32.36 -66.68 14.79
CA PHE A 582 31.78 -65.45 15.32
C PHE A 582 32.14 -65.16 16.79
N ASN A 583 32.97 -66.00 17.41
CA ASN A 583 33.55 -65.77 18.74
C ASN A 583 34.73 -64.80 18.71
#